data_AF-A0A3E0WA63-F1
#
_entry.id   AF-A0A3E0WA63-F1
#
_cell.length_a   1.000
_cell.length_b   1.000
_cell.length_c   1.000
_cell.angle_alpha   90.00
_cell.angle_beta   90.00
_cell.angle_gamma   90.00
#
_symmetry.space_group_name_H-M   'P 1'
#
loop_
_entity.id
_entity.type
_entity.pdbx_description
1 polymer ?
#
loop_
_entity_poly.entity_id
_entity_poly.type
_entity_poly.pdbx_seq_one_letter_code
_entity_poly.pdbx_strand_id
1 'polypeptide(L)' 'MTQLGKGPVESRQTSGGVTTVVALIVSLALFLGGMFLFGVAFEFPDFGALIFSSGLVAVCLGVFIPLQVLRHVDGA' A
#
# COMPACT_ATOMS: atom_id res chain seq x y z
N MET A 1 14.18 -37.73 35.62
CA MET A 1 15.28 -37.56 34.63
C MET A 1 14.79 -38.31 33.41
N THR A 2 14.20 -37.66 32.39
CA THR A 2 14.95 -37.02 31.31
C THR A 2 14.06 -36.02 30.58
N GLN A 3 14.33 -34.73 30.82
CA GLN A 3 13.94 -33.62 29.96
C GLN A 3 14.88 -33.65 28.74
N LEU A 4 14.46 -34.11 27.57
CA LEU A 4 15.18 -33.81 26.32
C LEU A 4 14.37 -34.17 25.08
N GLY A 5 13.66 -33.19 24.54
CA GLY A 5 12.87 -33.32 23.32
C GLY A 5 12.91 -32.05 22.47
N LYS A 6 14.12 -31.64 22.08
CA LYS A 6 14.46 -31.02 20.78
C LYS A 6 13.61 -29.80 20.35
N GLY A 7 14.16 -28.59 20.49
CA GLY A 7 13.66 -27.38 19.81
C GLY A 7 13.72 -27.48 18.28
N PRO A 8 13.01 -26.59 17.56
CA PRO A 8 13.59 -25.27 17.30
C PRO A 8 12.65 -24.12 17.65
N VAL A 9 13.29 -23.03 18.07
CA VAL A 9 12.72 -21.69 18.22
C VAL A 9 11.85 -21.38 16.99
N GLU A 10 10.55 -21.22 17.21
CA GLU A 10 9.65 -20.58 16.25
C GLU A 10 10.29 -19.24 15.94
N SER A 11 10.97 -19.14 14.79
CA SER A 11 11.31 -17.87 14.20
C SER A 11 9.98 -17.23 13.83
N ARG A 12 9.30 -16.63 14.82
CA ARG A 12 8.29 -15.62 14.60
C ARG A 12 8.99 -14.55 13.82
N GLN A 13 8.85 -14.66 12.51
CA GLN A 13 9.36 -13.77 11.53
C GLN A 13 8.56 -12.48 11.68
N THR A 14 8.97 -11.70 12.69
CA THR A 14 8.75 -10.27 12.81
C THR A 14 9.39 -9.62 11.59
N SER A 15 8.69 -9.66 10.47
CA SER A 15 9.00 -8.86 9.28
C SER A 15 7.73 -8.18 8.73
N GLY A 16 6.66 -8.10 9.53
CA GLY A 16 5.46 -7.35 9.14
C GLY A 16 5.70 -5.84 9.05
N GLY A 17 6.65 -5.30 9.84
CA GLY A 17 6.93 -3.86 9.88
C GLY A 17 7.42 -3.29 8.55
N VAL A 18 8.33 -3.99 7.87
CA VAL A 18 8.87 -3.52 6.58
C VAL A 18 7.79 -3.54 5.50
N THR A 19 6.94 -4.57 5.46
CA THR A 19 5.83 -4.66 4.50
C THR A 19 4.82 -3.53 4.69
N THR A 20 4.51 -3.16 5.92
CA THR A 20 3.65 -1.99 6.22
C THR A 20 4.30 -0.71 5.74
N VAL A 21 5.58 -0.47 6.05
CA VAL A 21 6.28 0.75 5.63
C VAL A 21 6.31 0.86 4.10
N VAL A 22 6.59 -0.24 3.39
CA VAL A 22 6.57 -0.27 1.92
C VAL A 22 5.17 0.02 1.39
N ALA A 23 4.13 -0.59 1.94
CA ALA A 23 2.75 -0.33 1.52
C ALA A 23 2.33 1.13 1.73
N LEU A 24 2.75 1.73 2.85
CA LEU A 24 2.51 3.15 3.16
C LEU A 24 3.21 4.08 2.17
N ILE A 25 4.48 3.82 1.85
CA ILE A 25 5.25 4.61 0.87
C ILE A 25 4.62 4.51 -0.53
N VAL A 26 4.25 3.30 -0.95
CA VAL A 26 3.63 3.05 -2.26
C VAL A 26 2.26 3.72 -2.35
N SER A 27 1.45 3.60 -1.30
CA SER A 27 0.15 4.28 -1.18
C SER A 27 0.27 5.79 -1.26
N LEU A 28 1.22 6.37 -0.51
CA LEU A 28 1.49 7.79 -0.50
C LEU A 28 1.90 8.28 -1.89
N ALA A 29 2.81 7.56 -2.57
CA ALA A 29 3.25 7.88 -3.91
C ALA A 29 2.11 7.80 -4.94
N LEU A 30 1.25 6.79 -4.87
CA LEU A 30 0.06 6.66 -5.72
C LEU A 30 -0.93 7.80 -5.50
N PHE A 31 -1.15 8.19 -4.25
CA PHE A 31 -2.04 9.29 -3.89
C PHE A 31 -1.53 10.64 -4.42
N LEU A 32 -0.26 10.97 -4.15
CA LEU A 32 0.40 12.18 -4.65
C LEU A 32 0.48 12.19 -6.18
N GLY A 33 0.80 11.04 -6.79
CA GLY A 33 0.83 10.89 -8.23
C GLY A 33 -0.56 11.12 -8.87
N GLY A 34 -1.61 10.57 -8.28
CA GLY A 34 -2.99 10.80 -8.74
C GLY A 34 -3.43 12.26 -8.58
N MET A 35 -3.10 12.90 -7.45
CA MET A 35 -3.33 14.33 -7.22
C MET A 35 -2.61 15.21 -8.24
N PHE A 36 -1.38 14.87 -8.60
CA PHE A 36 -0.62 15.57 -9.64
C PHE A 36 -1.26 15.38 -11.02
N LEU A 37 -1.66 14.15 -11.37
CA LEU A 37 -2.36 13.84 -12.62
C LEU A 37 -3.66 14.64 -12.77
N PHE A 38 -4.40 14.88 -11.69
CA PHE A 38 -5.57 15.75 -11.73
C PHE A 38 -5.22 17.19 -12.11
N GLY A 39 -4.11 17.73 -11.61
CA GLY A 39 -3.62 19.06 -12.02
C GLY A 39 -3.24 19.09 -13.50
N VAL A 40 -2.47 18.10 -13.94
CA VAL A 40 -2.02 17.95 -15.34
C VAL A 40 -3.20 17.78 -16.31
N ALA A 41 -4.31 17.17 -15.86
CA ALA A 41 -5.52 17.02 -16.68
C ALA A 41 -6.10 18.36 -17.16
N PHE A 42 -5.88 19.45 -16.41
CA PHE A 42 -6.33 20.79 -16.81
C PHE A 42 -5.34 21.52 -17.73
N GLU A 43 -4.10 21.04 -17.82
CA GLU A 43 -3.07 21.62 -18.68
C GLU A 43 -3.19 21.11 -20.13
N PHE A 44 -3.73 19.89 -20.31
CA PHE A 44 -3.90 19.24 -21.61
C PHE A 44 -5.38 18.97 -21.94
N PRO A 45 -6.10 19.92 -22.55
CA PRO A 45 -7.54 19.82 -22.79
C PRO A 45 -7.94 18.70 -23.75
N ASP A 46 -7.09 18.33 -24.72
CA ASP A 46 -7.38 17.24 -25.67
C ASP A 46 -7.50 15.87 -25.00
N PHE A 47 -6.79 15.64 -23.91
CA PHE A 47 -6.77 14.35 -23.18
C PHE A 47 -7.20 14.48 -21.71
N GLY A 48 -7.72 15.64 -21.30
CA GLY A 48 -8.01 15.95 -19.90
C GLY A 48 -8.93 14.92 -19.23
N ALA A 49 -9.94 14.42 -19.94
CA ALA A 49 -10.85 13.40 -19.40
C ALA A 49 -10.16 12.05 -19.12
N LEU A 50 -9.20 11.65 -19.97
CA LEU A 50 -8.44 10.42 -19.80
C LEU A 50 -7.42 10.56 -18.67
N ILE A 51 -6.70 11.68 -18.63
CA ILE A 51 -5.72 11.98 -17.59
C ILE A 51 -6.43 12.10 -16.23
N PHE A 52 -7.58 12.79 -16.18
CA PHE A 52 -8.41 12.90 -14.98
C PHE A 52 -8.87 11.52 -14.50
N SER A 53 -9.42 10.69 -15.40
CA SER A 53 -9.87 9.33 -15.05
C SER A 53 -8.71 8.46 -14.53
N SER A 54 -7.50 8.59 -15.12
CA SER A 54 -6.33 7.87 -14.65
C SER A 54 -5.85 8.36 -13.26
N GLY A 55 -5.93 9.67 -12.99
CA GLY A 55 -5.68 10.23 -11.66
C GLY A 55 -6.66 9.73 -10.62
N LEU A 56 -7.96 9.63 -10.98
CA LEU A 56 -9.00 9.07 -10.12
C LEU A 56 -8.69 7.62 -9.73
N VAL A 57 -8.34 6.78 -10.70
CA VAL A 57 -7.96 5.38 -10.46
C VAL A 57 -6.70 5.30 -9.58
N ALA A 58 -5.69 6.13 -9.84
CA ALA A 58 -4.47 6.17 -9.04
C ALA A 58 -4.73 6.56 -7.57
N VAL A 59 -5.57 7.57 -7.32
CA VAL A 59 -5.99 7.96 -5.97
C VAL A 59 -6.79 6.83 -5.30
N CYS A 60 -7.74 6.22 -5.99
CA CYS A 60 -8.53 5.10 -5.46
C CYS A 60 -7.64 3.92 -5.05
N LEU A 61 -6.68 3.54 -5.90
CA LEU A 61 -5.71 2.49 -5.58
C LEU A 61 -4.79 2.89 -4.43
N GLY A 62 -4.34 4.15 -4.41
CA GLY A 62 -3.54 4.71 -3.32
C GLY A 62 -4.21 4.56 -1.97
N VAL A 63 -5.52 4.85 -1.86
CA VAL A 63 -6.29 4.70 -0.61
C VAL A 63 -6.64 3.24 -0.30
N PHE A 64 -6.84 2.40 -1.32
CA PHE A 64 -7.22 1.00 -1.15
C PHE A 64 -6.11 0.11 -0.55
N ILE A 65 -4.85 0.35 -0.95
CA ILE A 65 -3.68 -0.40 -0.46
C ILE A 65 -3.54 -0.38 1.08
N PRO A 66 -3.51 0.78 1.77
CA PRO A 66 -3.38 0.82 3.22
C PRO A 66 -4.63 0.27 3.91
N LEU A 67 -5.83 0.42 3.32
CA LEU A 67 -7.05 -0.17 3.88
C LEU A 67 -6.99 -1.70 3.92
N GLN A 68 -6.46 -2.35 2.87
CA GLN A 68 -6.27 -3.80 2.88
C GLN A 68 -5.15 -4.25 3.83
N VAL A 69 -4.07 -3.47 3.95
CA VAL A 69 -2.95 -3.78 4.86
C VAL A 69 -3.35 -3.61 6.32
N LEU A 70 -4.03 -2.51 6.70
CA LEU A 70 -4.57 -2.32 8.05
C LEU A 70 -5.54 -3.45 8.43
N ARG A 71 -6.41 -3.86 7.50
CA ARG A 71 -7.35 -4.97 7.73
C ARG A 71 -6.64 -6.31 7.99
N HIS A 72 -5.46 -6.53 7.42
CA HIS A 72 -4.72 -7.76 7.65
C HIS A 72 -4.02 -7.78 9.02
N VAL A 73 -3.74 -6.62 9.60
CA VAL A 73 -3.09 -6.50 10.92
C VAL A 73 -4.09 -6.68 12.08
N ASP A 74 -5.33 -6.20 11.96
CA ASP A 74 -6.39 -6.38 12.98
C ASP A 74 -7.06 -7.77 12.95
N GLY A 75 -6.69 -8.64 12.00
CA GLY A 75 -7.27 -9.98 11.84
C GLY A 75 -6.62 -11.09 12.67
N ALA A 76 -5.82 -10.77 13.70
CA ALA A 76 -5.12 -11.72 14.56
C ALA A 76 -5.51 -11.56 16.04
#